data_AF-A0A3A5MM75-F1
#
_entry.id   AF-A0A3A5MM75-F1
#
_cell.length_a   1.000
_cell.length_b   1.000
_cell.length_c   1.000
_cell.angle_alpha   90.00
_cell.angle_beta   90.00
_cell.angle_gamma   90.00
#
_symmetry.space_group_name_H-M   'P 1'
#
loop_
_entity.id
_entity.type
_entity.pdbx_description
1 polymer ?
#
loop_
_entity_poly.entity_id
_entity_poly.type
_entity_poly.pdbx_seq_one_letter_code
_entity_poly.pdbx_strand_id
1 'polypeptide(L)'
;MSLNTTGDTTPSSFLDVTRFPVSESGSYHYSRDNIRITKVAGTGYPGPDGTGTAKEIAESIREGEGVVVIHGIDYNGNGEYDFSAGASELDPNLPAEATDPAACGVLE
;
A
#
# COMPACT_ATOMS: atom_id res chain seq x y z
N MET A 1 0.12 4.50 11.51
CA MET A 1 0.86 5.36 10.56
C MET A 1 0.02 6.58 10.30
N SER A 2 0.61 7.77 10.40
CA SER A 2 -0.08 9.02 10.11
C SER A 2 -0.31 9.15 8.60
N LEU A 3 -1.54 9.47 8.20
CA LEU A 3 -1.82 9.88 6.82
C LEU A 3 -1.33 11.32 6.66
N ASN A 4 -0.37 11.53 5.76
CA ASN A 4 0.12 12.86 5.44
C ASN A 4 -0.03 13.12 3.92
N THR A 5 0.00 14.38 3.53
CA THR A 5 -0.16 14.80 2.13
C THR A 5 1.17 14.88 1.39
N THR A 6 2.28 14.40 1.98
CA THR A 6 3.64 14.54 1.42
C THR A 6 4.45 13.24 1.35
N GLY A 7 3.88 12.10 1.76
CA GLY A 7 4.56 10.81 1.85
C GLY A 7 5.64 10.73 2.93
N ASP A 8 5.56 11.52 4.02
CA ASP A 8 6.58 11.51 5.10
C ASP A 8 6.55 10.18 5.87
N THR A 9 7.58 9.35 5.68
CA THR A 9 7.75 8.03 6.30
C THR A 9 8.74 8.02 7.47
N THR A 10 9.19 9.18 7.98
CA THR A 10 10.17 9.26 9.07
C THR A 10 9.64 8.70 10.42
N PRO A 11 10.52 8.41 11.41
CA PRO A 11 10.07 7.90 12.71
C PRO A 11 9.24 8.93 13.48
N SER A 12 9.59 10.21 13.33
CA SER A 12 8.78 11.32 13.84
C SER A 12 7.38 11.31 13.24
N SER A 13 7.27 10.97 11.96
CA SER A 13 5.99 10.89 11.28
C SER A 13 5.16 9.71 11.78
N PHE A 14 5.79 8.55 11.95
CA PHE A 14 5.14 7.35 12.47
C PHE A 14 4.53 7.55 13.87
N LEU A 15 5.23 8.28 14.74
CA LEU A 15 4.85 8.52 16.14
C LEU A 15 3.93 9.73 16.35
N ASP A 16 3.67 10.54 15.33
CA ASP A 16 2.78 11.69 15.45
C ASP A 16 1.30 11.26 15.42
N VAL A 17 0.85 10.77 16.59
CA VAL A 17 -0.52 10.33 16.83
C VAL A 17 -1.56 11.44 16.69
N THR A 18 -1.14 12.72 16.70
CA THR A 18 -2.07 13.84 16.52
C THR A 18 -2.67 13.90 15.12
N ARG A 19 -2.02 13.25 14.15
CA ARG A 19 -2.49 13.12 12.77
C ARG A 19 -3.36 11.88 12.54
N PHE A 20 -3.55 11.04 13.56
CA PHE A 20 -4.34 9.83 13.41
C PHE A 20 -5.82 10.22 13.51
N PRO A 21 -6.68 9.75 12.60
CA PRO A 21 -8.10 10.04 12.68
C PRO A 21 -8.68 9.46 13.96
N VAL A 22 -9.45 10.28 14.68
CA VAL A 22 -10.25 9.84 15.83
C VAL A 22 -11.64 9.50 15.30
N SER A 23 -12.12 8.28 15.59
CA SER A 23 -13.43 7.82 15.15
C SER A 23 -14.55 8.68 15.73
N GLU A 24 -15.54 9.03 14.92
CA GLU A 24 -16.81 9.56 15.43
C GLU A 24 -17.74 8.37 15.73
N SER A 25 -18.16 8.22 16.98
CA SER A 25 -19.03 7.10 17.42
C SER A 25 -18.48 5.69 17.14
N GLY A 26 -17.16 5.51 17.21
CA GLY A 26 -16.50 4.22 16.99
C GLY A 26 -16.36 3.81 15.52
N SER A 27 -16.80 4.64 14.59
CA SER A 27 -16.61 4.44 13.15
C SER A 27 -15.75 5.56 12.55
N TYR A 28 -14.96 5.21 11.53
CA TYR A 28 -14.25 6.19 10.72
C TYR A 28 -14.44 5.83 9.24
N HIS A 29 -14.75 6.83 8.42
CA HIS A 29 -14.84 6.65 6.98
C HIS A 29 -13.54 7.12 6.34
N TYR A 30 -12.90 6.24 5.59
CA TYR A 30 -11.69 6.53 4.85
C TYR A 30 -11.96 6.29 3.36
N SER A 31 -11.68 7.29 2.54
CA SER A 31 -11.71 7.17 1.09
C SER A 31 -10.34 7.50 0.52
N ARG A 32 -9.89 6.69 -0.43
CA ARG A 32 -8.71 6.96 -1.25
C ARG A 32 -9.11 6.82 -2.71
N ASP A 33 -9.03 7.93 -3.42
CA ASP A 33 -9.26 7.95 -4.86
C ASP A 33 -7.96 7.72 -5.64
N ASN A 34 -8.10 7.45 -6.93
CA ASN A 34 -6.98 7.33 -7.89
C ASN A 34 -5.97 6.19 -7.61
N ILE A 35 -6.39 5.13 -6.90
CA ILE A 35 -5.60 3.90 -6.83
C ILE A 35 -5.57 3.29 -8.24
N ARG A 36 -4.40 3.32 -8.88
CA ARG A 36 -4.19 2.75 -10.22
C ARG A 36 -3.90 1.26 -10.10
N ILE A 37 -4.81 0.46 -10.64
CA ILE A 37 -4.62 -0.99 -10.77
C ILE A 37 -4.02 -1.26 -12.15
N THR A 38 -2.97 -2.07 -12.22
CA THR A 38 -2.35 -2.53 -13.47
C THR A 38 -2.76 -3.97 -13.78
N LYS A 39 -2.26 -4.55 -14.86
CA LYS A 39 -2.49 -5.98 -15.15
C LYS A 39 -1.72 -6.83 -14.14
N VAL A 40 -2.37 -7.84 -13.56
CA VAL A 40 -1.77 -8.72 -12.56
C VAL A 40 -1.90 -10.18 -12.98
N ALA A 41 -0.78 -10.90 -12.97
CA ALA A 41 -0.73 -12.34 -13.25
C ALA A 41 -1.25 -13.17 -12.05
N GLY A 42 -1.72 -14.39 -12.30
CA GLY A 42 -2.10 -15.33 -11.23
C GLY A 42 -3.44 -14.99 -10.55
N THR A 43 -4.26 -14.16 -11.20
CA THR A 43 -5.58 -13.72 -10.70
C THR A 43 -6.70 -14.70 -11.01
N GLY A 44 -6.43 -15.79 -11.73
CA GLY A 44 -7.44 -16.77 -12.15
C GLY A 44 -8.25 -16.37 -13.38
N TYR A 45 -8.03 -15.17 -13.93
CA TYR A 45 -8.67 -14.71 -15.17
C TYR A 45 -8.13 -15.42 -16.41
N PRO A 46 -8.97 -15.73 -17.42
CA PRO A 46 -8.59 -16.47 -18.62
C PRO A 46 -7.86 -15.62 -19.67
N GLY A 47 -7.22 -14.52 -19.27
CA GLY A 47 -6.46 -13.65 -20.17
C GLY A 47 -5.30 -14.39 -20.86
N PRO A 48 -4.72 -13.82 -21.94
CA PRO A 48 -3.71 -14.49 -22.79
C PRO A 48 -2.51 -15.07 -22.03
N ASP A 49 -2.16 -14.46 -20.89
CA ASP A 49 -1.03 -14.84 -20.05
C ASP A 49 -1.47 -15.24 -18.62
N GLY A 50 -2.75 -15.59 -18.41
CA GLY A 50 -3.32 -15.76 -17.06
C GLY A 50 -3.34 -14.45 -16.25
N THR A 51 -3.38 -13.32 -16.95
CA THR A 51 -3.42 -11.97 -16.37
C THR A 51 -4.84 -11.44 -16.33
N GLY A 52 -5.20 -10.82 -15.20
CA GLY A 52 -6.43 -10.06 -15.04
C GLY A 52 -6.19 -8.62 -15.46
N THR A 53 -7.14 -8.03 -16.18
CA THR A 53 -7.11 -6.61 -16.49
C THR A 53 -7.44 -5.77 -15.26
N ALA A 54 -7.03 -4.50 -15.26
CA ALA A 54 -7.37 -3.56 -14.19
C ALA A 54 -8.88 -3.44 -13.95
N LYS A 55 -9.68 -3.56 -15.01
CA LYS A 55 -11.14 -3.47 -14.94
C LYS A 55 -11.72 -4.67 -14.19
N GLU A 56 -11.35 -5.88 -14.60
CA GLU A 56 -11.83 -7.14 -14.00
C GLU A 56 -11.47 -7.21 -12.51
N ILE A 57 -10.21 -6.89 -12.16
CA ILE A 57 -9.77 -6.85 -10.75
C ILE A 57 -10.61 -5.84 -9.93
N ALA A 58 -10.85 -4.65 -10.48
CA ALA A 58 -11.67 -3.63 -9.81
C ALA A 58 -13.14 -4.06 -9.66
N GLU A 59 -13.69 -4.81 -10.61
CA GLU A 59 -15.04 -5.36 -10.54
C GLU A 59 -15.14 -6.43 -9.44
N SER A 60 -14.23 -7.41 -9.38
CA SER A 60 -14.22 -8.39 -8.28
C SER A 60 -14.13 -7.78 -6.90
N ILE A 61 -13.34 -6.70 -6.73
CA ILE A 61 -13.26 -6.00 -5.45
C ILE A 61 -14.62 -5.37 -5.10
N ARG A 62 -15.31 -4.75 -6.06
CA ARG A 62 -16.64 -4.14 -5.84
C ARG A 62 -17.74 -5.17 -5.57
N GLU A 63 -17.60 -6.35 -6.16
CA GLU A 63 -18.54 -7.47 -6.00
C GLU A 63 -18.30 -8.27 -4.70
N GLY A 64 -17.21 -7.96 -3.97
CA GLY A 64 -16.86 -8.64 -2.73
C GLY A 64 -16.15 -9.99 -2.92
N GLU A 65 -15.71 -10.28 -4.14
CA GLU A 65 -14.98 -11.50 -4.50
C GLU A 65 -13.46 -11.33 -4.42
N GLY A 66 -12.98 -10.07 -4.35
CA GLY A 66 -11.57 -9.72 -4.25
C GLY A 66 -11.14 -9.37 -2.82
N VAL A 67 -9.87 -9.68 -2.50
CA VAL A 67 -9.19 -9.19 -1.28
C VAL A 67 -8.08 -8.22 -1.71
N VAL A 68 -7.97 -7.09 -1.02
CA VAL A 68 -6.86 -6.15 -1.19
C VAL A 68 -5.82 -6.41 -0.11
N VAL A 69 -4.62 -6.86 -0.53
CA VAL A 69 -3.46 -6.99 0.34
C VAL A 69 -2.49 -5.85 0.00
N ILE A 70 -2.11 -5.09 1.01
CA ILE A 70 -1.16 -3.98 0.87
C ILE A 70 0.22 -4.52 1.29
N HIS A 71 1.17 -4.48 0.35
CA HIS A 71 2.57 -4.80 0.59
C HIS A 71 3.42 -3.53 0.71
N GLY A 72 4.72 -3.74 0.87
CA GLY A 72 5.75 -2.70 0.92
C GLY A 72 5.92 -1.89 -0.36
N ILE A 73 6.71 -0.82 -0.30
CA ILE A 73 7.09 0.03 -1.45
C ILE A 73 8.55 -0.26 -1.81
N ASP A 74 8.81 -0.61 -3.07
CA ASP A 74 10.16 -0.61 -3.64
C ASP A 74 10.54 0.85 -3.98
N TYR A 75 11.34 1.49 -3.13
CA TYR A 75 11.69 2.91 -3.26
C TYR A 75 12.71 3.15 -4.36
N ASN A 76 13.61 2.20 -4.57
CA ASN A 76 14.75 2.35 -5.48
C ASN A 76 14.49 1.77 -6.89
N GLY A 77 13.40 1.01 -7.06
CA GLY A 77 12.98 0.41 -8.32
C GLY A 77 13.81 -0.79 -8.76
N ASN A 78 14.47 -1.50 -7.84
CA ASN A 78 15.34 -2.64 -8.15
C ASN A 78 14.60 -3.99 -8.21
N GLY A 79 13.32 -4.01 -7.83
CA GLY A 79 12.47 -5.20 -7.87
C GLY A 79 12.62 -6.15 -6.67
N GLU A 80 13.35 -5.75 -5.64
CA GLU A 80 13.57 -6.50 -4.40
C GLU A 80 13.20 -5.63 -3.19
N TYR A 81 12.93 -6.26 -2.04
CA TYR A 81 12.91 -5.54 -0.77
C TYR A 81 14.24 -5.75 -0.09
N ASP A 82 15.08 -4.71 -0.07
CA ASP A 82 16.43 -4.80 0.45
C ASP A 82 16.81 -3.62 1.36
N PHE A 83 17.99 -3.71 1.96
CA PHE A 83 18.46 -2.71 2.92
C PHE A 83 19.09 -1.48 2.26
N SER A 84 19.09 -1.37 0.94
CA SER A 84 19.69 -0.21 0.26
C SER A 84 18.92 1.08 0.51
N ALA A 85 17.61 0.99 0.75
CA ALA A 85 16.77 2.07 1.25
C ALA A 85 16.78 2.21 2.79
N GLY A 86 17.53 1.35 3.49
CA GLY A 86 17.66 1.35 4.95
C GLY A 86 16.90 0.21 5.65
N ALA A 87 17.15 0.09 6.95
CA ALA A 87 16.44 -0.84 7.82
C ALA A 87 15.10 -0.24 8.26
N SER A 88 14.11 -1.10 8.49
CA SER A 88 12.81 -0.71 9.01
C SER A 88 12.92 -0.15 10.41
N GLU A 89 12.11 0.88 10.68
CA GLU A 89 11.92 1.48 12.00
C GLU A 89 11.08 0.59 12.93
N LEU A 90 10.29 -0.33 12.36
CA LEU A 90 9.47 -1.28 13.11
C LEU A 90 10.28 -2.49 13.57
N ASP A 91 11.11 -3.04 12.68
CA ASP A 91 12.05 -4.13 12.98
C ASP A 91 13.34 -3.95 12.17
N PRO A 92 14.48 -3.62 12.81
CA PRO A 92 15.72 -3.36 12.09
C PRO A 92 16.30 -4.57 11.34
N ASN A 93 15.74 -5.77 11.55
CA ASN A 93 16.09 -6.97 10.78
C ASN A 93 15.31 -7.12 9.48
N LEU A 94 14.40 -6.18 9.19
CA LEU A 94 13.66 -6.10 7.93
C LEU A 94 14.07 -4.84 7.16
N PRO A 95 14.08 -4.88 5.82
CA PRO A 95 14.26 -3.68 5.02
C PRO A 95 13.08 -2.73 5.17
N ALA A 96 13.33 -1.41 5.15
CA ALA A 96 12.28 -0.39 5.26
C ALA A 96 11.18 -0.58 4.21
N GLU A 97 11.59 -0.88 2.98
CA GLU A 97 10.71 -1.17 1.84
C GLU A 97 9.69 -2.27 2.11
N ALA A 98 10.02 -3.30 2.90
CA ALA A 98 9.10 -4.39 3.20
C ALA A 98 8.02 -4.02 4.23
N THR A 99 8.30 -3.02 5.08
CA THR A 99 7.43 -2.67 6.20
C THR A 99 6.62 -1.40 5.97
N ASP A 100 7.04 -0.58 5.01
CA ASP A 100 6.38 0.68 4.70
C ASP A 100 5.23 0.43 3.70
N PRO A 101 3.96 0.48 4.14
CA PRO A 101 2.84 0.03 3.33
C PRO A 101 2.63 0.94 2.12
N ALA A 102 2.46 0.35 0.95
CA ALA A 102 2.20 1.05 -0.31
C ALA A 102 0.97 1.95 -0.28
N ALA A 103 0.03 1.67 0.62
CA ALA A 103 -1.06 2.59 0.88
C ALA A 103 -0.52 3.95 1.34
N CYS A 104 0.46 4.04 2.22
CA CYS A 104 0.93 5.32 2.73
C CYS A 104 1.63 6.18 1.67
N GLY A 105 2.21 5.54 0.63
CA GLY A 105 2.65 6.16 -0.61
C GLY A 105 3.75 7.21 -0.47
N VAL A 106 4.48 7.44 -1.55
CA VAL A 106 5.24 8.69 -1.77
C VAL A 106 4.35 9.56 -2.65
N LEU A 107 4.12 10.83 -2.29
CA LEU A 107 3.46 11.74 -3.23
C LEU A 107 4.44 12.07 -4.36
N GLU A 108 4.02 11.87 -5.60
CA GLU A 108 4.67 12.37 -6.83
C GLU A 108 3.90 13.56 -7.42
#